data_AF-A0A1J4JXN1-F1
#
_entry.id   AF-A0A1J4JXN1-F1
#
_cell.length_a   1.000
_cell.length_b   1.000
_cell.length_c   1.000
_cell.angle_alpha   90.00
_cell.angle_beta   90.00
_cell.angle_gamma   90.00
#
_symmetry.space_group_name_H-M   'P 1'
#
loop_
_entity.id
_entity.type
_entity.pdbx_description
1 polymer ?
#
loop_
_entity_poly.entity_id
_entity_poly.type
_entity_poly.pdbx_seq_one_letter_code
_entity_poly.pdbx_strand_id
1 'polypeptide(L)'
;MEQAFDSLASLIMYVFKQLQTPLLSADKIFDYINTNNFNVQTEKNGIVPSKTITKRAIINELTRSDLFVSSSSGQNSTLTASSTPAAMSASTIANTQIWALRPNNPLFQCDAAIAASIEQMLTEHGPLTVDEFVNLTEQMGADAQLFHRVLSVHTDEFTITDEASGRVWFYQQPLPIRAEFQTVEQAINFAFSTVFPNGASVDELRRFLCLATHSGVPITRLCITHTFVEKPDQYLQIQRGKYAPADSPIAKEPPPPEPHGRGRRLSMIALEEEEKTFNPDDFFGGGFSFSAE
;
A
#
# COMPACT_ATOMS: atom_id res chain seq x y z
N MET A 1 -8.48 -36.53 7.04
CA MET A 1 -7.29 -36.23 6.24
C MET A 1 -6.23 -35.72 7.19
N GLU A 2 -5.07 -36.38 7.25
CA GLU A 2 -3.93 -35.90 8.03
C GLU A 2 -3.24 -34.79 7.24
N GLN A 3 -3.39 -33.55 7.68
CA GLN A 3 -2.78 -32.40 7.01
C GLN A 3 -1.31 -32.30 7.45
N ALA A 4 -0.40 -32.32 6.48
CA ALA A 4 1.04 -32.19 6.70
C ALA A 4 1.51 -30.77 6.37
N PHE A 5 2.43 -30.25 7.18
CA PHE A 5 3.03 -28.92 7.02
C PHE A 5 4.55 -29.04 6.87
N ASP A 6 5.12 -28.28 5.95
CA ASP A 6 6.56 -28.30 5.64
C ASP A 6 7.42 -27.71 6.77
N SER A 7 6.83 -26.93 7.67
CA SER A 7 7.52 -26.36 8.83
C SER A 7 6.56 -26.02 9.97
N LEU A 8 7.12 -25.83 11.17
CA LEU A 8 6.37 -25.34 12.32
C LEU A 8 5.85 -23.91 12.10
N ALA A 9 6.59 -23.06 11.39
CA ALA A 9 6.15 -21.71 11.04
C ALA A 9 4.91 -21.75 10.12
N SER A 10 4.90 -22.65 9.12
CA SER A 10 3.76 -22.85 8.22
C SER A 10 2.52 -23.36 8.97
N LEU A 11 2.70 -24.29 9.92
CA LEU A 11 1.61 -24.74 10.78
C LEU A 11 1.07 -23.60 11.64
N ILE A 12 1.94 -22.81 12.28
CA ILE A 12 1.49 -21.68 13.12
C ILE A 12 0.72 -20.67 12.26
N MET A 13 1.22 -20.33 11.07
CA MET A 13 0.53 -19.44 10.13
C MET A 13 -0.85 -19.98 9.75
N TYR A 14 -0.98 -21.29 9.53
CA TYR A 14 -2.28 -21.93 9.33
C TYR A 14 -3.23 -21.76 10.52
N VAL A 15 -2.74 -21.82 11.75
CA VAL A 15 -3.57 -21.57 12.95
C VAL A 15 -4.13 -20.14 12.96
N PHE A 16 -3.32 -19.13 12.64
CA PHE A 16 -3.80 -17.74 12.51
C PHE A 16 -4.91 -17.61 11.45
N LYS A 17 -4.77 -18.32 10.32
CA LYS A 17 -5.80 -18.37 9.26
C LYS A 17 -7.09 -19.02 9.73
N GLN A 18 -7.01 -20.21 10.33
CA GLN A 18 -8.19 -20.97 10.75
C GLN A 18 -8.96 -20.28 11.88
N LEU A 19 -8.26 -19.62 12.79
CA LEU A 19 -8.89 -18.87 13.88
C LEU A 19 -9.35 -17.47 13.46
N GLN A 20 -9.11 -17.06 12.21
CA GLN A 20 -9.51 -15.77 11.64
C GLN A 20 -9.15 -14.58 12.55
N THR A 21 -7.98 -14.63 13.18
CA THR A 21 -7.53 -13.56 14.07
C THR A 21 -6.07 -13.23 13.77
N PRO A 22 -5.71 -11.94 13.67
CA PRO A 22 -4.32 -11.52 13.52
C PRO A 22 -3.53 -11.63 14.83
N LEU A 23 -4.20 -11.92 15.95
CA LEU A 23 -3.62 -11.94 17.30
C LEU A 23 -3.93 -13.27 18.00
N LEU A 24 -2.88 -13.98 18.43
CA LEU A 24 -3.00 -15.22 19.20
C LEU A 24 -1.98 -15.28 20.34
N SER A 25 -2.39 -15.88 21.46
CA SER A 25 -1.44 -16.28 22.51
C SER A 25 -0.78 -17.61 22.14
N ALA A 26 0.43 -17.84 22.65
CA ALA A 26 1.10 -19.14 22.49
C ALA A 26 0.27 -20.31 23.06
N ASP A 27 -0.54 -20.05 24.09
CA ASP A 27 -1.51 -21.02 24.64
C ASP A 27 -2.57 -21.41 23.62
N LYS A 28 -3.25 -20.43 23.00
CA LYS A 28 -4.27 -20.72 21.98
C LYS A 28 -3.69 -21.48 20.77
N ILE A 29 -2.46 -21.13 20.37
CA ILE A 29 -1.77 -21.83 19.28
C ILE A 29 -1.49 -23.28 19.69
N PHE A 30 -0.96 -23.51 20.89
CA PHE A 30 -0.67 -24.85 21.40
C PHE A 30 -1.93 -25.70 21.56
N ASP A 31 -3.00 -25.14 22.12
CA ASP A 31 -4.27 -25.84 22.31
C ASP A 31 -4.87 -26.26 20.96
N TYR A 32 -4.84 -25.37 19.97
CA TYR A 32 -5.34 -25.66 18.62
C TYR A 32 -4.51 -26.75 17.94
N ILE A 33 -3.19 -26.69 18.04
CA ILE A 33 -2.27 -27.67 17.45
C ILE A 33 -2.42 -29.06 18.09
N ASN A 34 -2.69 -29.14 19.39
CA ASN A 34 -2.87 -30.41 20.08
C ASN A 34 -4.25 -31.04 19.88
N THR A 35 -5.27 -30.20 19.72
CA THR A 35 -6.64 -30.65 19.48
C THR A 35 -6.78 -31.25 18.07
N ASN A 36 -5.99 -30.75 17.12
CA ASN A 36 -6.02 -31.17 15.73
C ASN A 36 -4.82 -32.09 15.40
N ASN A 37 -5.06 -33.24 14.77
CA ASN A 37 -4.01 -34.19 14.41
C ASN A 37 -3.29 -33.75 13.13
N PHE A 38 -2.31 -32.86 13.26
CA PHE A 38 -1.46 -32.41 12.15
C PHE A 38 -0.12 -33.15 12.13
N ASN A 39 0.55 -33.15 10.99
CA ASN A 39 1.92 -33.64 10.84
C ASN A 39 2.81 -32.46 10.44
N VAL A 40 4.01 -32.35 11.01
CA VAL A 40 4.95 -31.26 10.74
C VAL A 40 6.31 -31.82 10.39
N GLN A 41 6.89 -31.36 9.29
CA GLN A 41 8.26 -31.66 8.94
C GLN A 41 9.21 -30.81 9.80
N THR A 42 10.13 -31.49 10.49
CA THR A 42 11.19 -30.87 11.28
C THR A 42 12.55 -31.23 10.70
N GLU A 43 13.47 -30.26 10.71
CA GLU A 43 14.83 -30.43 10.18
C GLU A 43 15.59 -31.61 10.82
N LYS A 44 15.29 -31.92 12.09
CA LYS A 44 16.03 -32.90 12.89
C LYS A 44 15.42 -34.31 12.89
N ASN A 45 14.10 -34.42 12.85
CA ASN A 45 13.39 -35.68 13.11
C ASN A 45 12.46 -36.11 11.96
N GLY A 46 12.49 -35.41 10.82
CA GLY A 46 11.56 -35.66 9.73
C GLY A 46 10.12 -35.26 10.09
N ILE A 47 9.14 -36.01 9.59
CA ILE A 47 7.72 -35.75 9.84
C ILE A 47 7.35 -36.23 11.24
N VAL A 48 6.92 -35.30 12.10
CA VAL A 48 6.50 -35.57 13.47
C VAL A 48 5.04 -35.12 13.68
N PRO A 49 4.26 -35.88 14.47
CA PRO A 49 2.87 -35.52 14.77
C PRO A 49 2.80 -34.30 15.69
N SER A 50 1.77 -33.47 15.51
CA SER A 50 1.56 -32.21 16.21
C SER A 50 1.57 -32.32 17.72
N LYS A 51 1.08 -33.44 18.26
CA LYS A 51 1.04 -33.75 19.69
C LYS A 51 2.42 -33.84 20.35
N THR A 52 3.48 -34.01 19.56
CA THR A 52 4.86 -34.05 20.08
C THR A 52 5.48 -32.66 20.15
N ILE A 53 4.82 -31.64 19.58
CA ILE A 53 5.29 -30.26 19.56
C ILE A 53 5.00 -29.65 20.93
N THR A 54 6.06 -29.27 21.64
CA THR A 54 5.92 -28.62 22.94
C THR A 54 5.58 -27.14 22.78
N LYS A 55 4.87 -26.55 23.76
CA LYS A 55 4.64 -25.09 23.82
C LYS A 55 5.95 -24.29 23.71
N ARG A 56 7.05 -24.82 24.27
CA ARG A 56 8.38 -24.22 24.16
C ARG A 56 8.89 -24.19 22.71
N ALA A 57 8.64 -25.23 21.93
CA ALA A 57 9.01 -25.25 20.51
C ALA A 57 8.22 -24.20 19.73
N ILE A 58 6.93 -24.03 20.02
CA ILE A 58 6.09 -22.97 19.42
C ILE A 58 6.63 -21.59 19.77
N ILE A 59 6.92 -21.32 21.04
CA ILE A 59 7.48 -20.02 21.47
C ILE A 59 8.84 -19.77 20.81
N ASN A 60 9.71 -20.78 20.74
CA ASN A 60 11.00 -20.65 20.07
C ASN A 60 10.84 -20.32 18.59
N GLU A 61 9.89 -20.95 17.90
CA GLU A 61 9.64 -20.68 16.47
C GLU A 61 9.04 -19.29 16.27
N LEU A 62 8.07 -18.89 17.10
CA LEU A 62 7.50 -17.54 17.11
C LEU A 62 8.57 -16.47 17.34
N THR A 63 9.57 -16.75 18.17
CA THR A 63 10.67 -15.82 18.48
C THR A 63 11.74 -15.80 17.39
N ARG A 64 12.02 -16.95 16.77
CA ARG A 64 13.06 -17.10 15.73
C ARG A 64 12.60 -16.61 14.36
N SER A 65 11.31 -16.79 14.06
CA SER A 65 10.76 -16.48 12.75
C SER A 65 10.41 -15.00 12.62
N ASP A 66 10.85 -14.41 11.52
CA ASP A 66 10.52 -13.03 11.14
C ASP A 66 9.05 -12.84 10.76
N LEU A 67 8.28 -13.92 10.63
CA LEU A 67 6.86 -13.86 10.30
C LEU A 67 5.97 -13.45 11.49
N PHE A 68 6.52 -13.40 12.71
CA PHE A 68 5.73 -13.12 13.92
C PHE A 68 6.30 -11.95 14.72
N VAL A 69 5.42 -11.20 15.39
CA VAL A 69 5.76 -10.08 16.26
C VAL A 69 5.09 -10.28 17.61
N SER A 70 5.82 -10.03 18.70
CA SER A 70 5.32 -10.13 20.08
C SER A 70 4.90 -8.76 20.61
N SER A 71 3.77 -8.70 21.32
CA SER A 71 3.28 -7.50 22.02
C SER A 71 4.00 -7.22 23.35
N SER A 72 5.12 -7.88 23.64
CA SER A 72 5.84 -7.72 24.91
C SER A 72 6.35 -6.29 25.07
N SER A 73 5.76 -5.57 26.02
CA SER A 73 6.23 -4.27 26.49
C SER A 73 7.66 -4.36 27.04
N GLY A 74 8.61 -3.73 26.36
CA GLY A 74 9.89 -3.32 26.96
C GLY A 74 11.11 -4.20 26.67
N GLN A 75 11.97 -3.66 25.81
CA GLN A 75 13.44 -3.80 25.77
C GLN A 75 14.05 -5.20 25.62
N ASN A 76 14.63 -5.45 24.44
CA ASN A 76 15.93 -6.12 24.34
C ASN A 76 16.74 -5.47 23.20
N SER A 77 17.20 -4.24 23.45
CA SER A 77 18.48 -3.83 22.90
C SER A 77 19.56 -4.53 23.71
N THR A 78 20.31 -5.39 23.03
CA THR A 78 21.60 -5.90 23.49
C THR A 78 22.50 -4.77 23.97
N LEU A 79 23.30 -5.07 25.02
CA LEU A 79 24.45 -4.35 25.61
C LEU A 79 24.20 -3.72 26.99
N THR A 80 24.34 -4.51 28.05
CA THR A 80 25.52 -4.52 28.94
C THR A 80 25.20 -5.23 30.26
N ALA A 81 26.11 -6.10 30.68
CA ALA A 81 26.04 -6.84 31.93
C ALA A 81 26.45 -5.95 33.11
N SER A 82 25.62 -5.88 34.16
CA SER A 82 26.10 -5.74 35.54
C SER A 82 24.99 -5.92 36.59
N SER A 83 25.24 -6.90 37.46
CA SER A 83 25.00 -6.91 38.92
C SER A 83 23.57 -6.97 39.52
N THR A 84 23.35 -8.16 40.13
CA THR A 84 22.76 -8.48 41.44
C THR A 84 21.24 -8.69 41.64
N PRO A 85 20.84 -9.68 42.48
CA PRO A 85 19.48 -10.17 42.61
C PRO A 85 18.77 -9.57 43.84
N ALA A 86 17.50 -9.18 43.71
CA ALA A 86 16.66 -8.85 44.86
C ALA A 86 15.19 -9.20 44.62
N ALA A 87 14.74 -10.17 45.43
CA ALA A 87 13.42 -10.30 46.04
C ALA A 87 12.16 -10.20 45.17
N MET A 88 11.56 -11.40 45.03
CA MET A 88 10.13 -11.71 44.93
C MET A 88 9.16 -10.57 45.29
N SER A 89 8.30 -10.22 44.34
CA SER A 89 6.89 -9.96 44.62
C SER A 89 6.05 -10.73 43.59
N ALA A 90 5.36 -11.75 44.09
CA ALA A 90 4.39 -12.52 43.33
C ALA A 90 3.18 -11.63 43.03
N SER A 91 3.14 -11.06 41.83
CA SER A 91 1.89 -10.69 41.19
C SER A 91 1.78 -11.51 39.92
N THR A 92 0.93 -12.52 39.96
CA THR A 92 0.51 -13.34 38.82
C THR A 92 -0.34 -12.46 37.90
N ILE A 93 0.30 -11.55 37.18
CA ILE A 93 -0.20 -11.13 35.87
C ILE A 93 0.51 -12.08 34.92
N ALA A 94 -0.17 -13.17 34.54
CA ALA A 94 0.28 -13.96 33.42
C ALA A 94 0.30 -13.02 32.21
N ASN A 95 1.48 -12.46 31.92
CA ASN A 95 1.76 -11.77 30.68
C ASN A 95 1.58 -12.82 29.59
N THR A 96 0.35 -12.99 29.15
CA THR A 96 0.00 -13.79 27.98
C THR A 96 0.57 -13.02 26.81
N GLN A 97 1.82 -13.34 26.47
CA GLN A 97 2.51 -12.77 25.34
C GLN A 97 1.65 -13.01 24.10
N ILE A 98 1.09 -11.92 23.55
CA ILE A 98 0.27 -11.97 22.35
C ILE A 98 1.21 -11.87 21.17
N TRP A 99 1.01 -12.77 20.22
CA TRP A 99 1.74 -12.84 18.97
C TRP A 99 0.84 -12.40 17.84
N ALA A 100 1.39 -11.57 16.96
CA ALA A 100 0.78 -11.15 15.72
C ALA A 100 1.56 -11.72 14.54
N LEU A 101 0.90 -11.87 13.40
CA LEU A 101 1.60 -12.00 12.13
C LEU A 101 2.27 -10.66 11.79
N ARG A 102 3.54 -10.70 11.39
CA ARG A 102 4.20 -9.54 10.82
C ARG A 102 3.47 -9.22 9.51
N PRO A 103 2.93 -7.99 9.32
CA PRO A 103 2.43 -7.59 8.02
C PRO A 103 3.52 -7.79 6.96
N ASN A 104 3.18 -8.05 5.70
CA ASN A 104 4.12 -8.05 4.54
C ASN A 104 4.65 -6.63 4.24
N ASN A 105 4.93 -5.88 5.30
CA ASN A 105 5.34 -4.51 5.34
C ASN A 105 6.29 -4.37 6.53
N PRO A 106 7.56 -4.79 6.35
CA PRO A 106 8.55 -4.85 7.43
C PRO A 106 8.89 -3.47 8.01
N LEU A 107 8.42 -2.38 7.37
CA LEU A 107 8.63 -0.99 7.79
C LEU A 107 7.37 -0.32 8.38
N PHE A 108 6.25 -1.04 8.52
CA PHE A 108 4.97 -0.47 8.98
C PHE A 108 4.52 0.76 8.18
N GLN A 109 4.83 0.83 6.89
CA GLN A 109 4.42 1.95 6.05
C GLN A 109 2.90 1.93 5.88
N CYS A 110 2.20 3.03 6.15
CA CYS A 110 0.77 3.05 5.89
C CYS A 110 0.49 2.93 4.38
N ASP A 111 -0.68 2.40 4.01
CA ASP A 111 -1.10 2.26 2.61
C ASP A 111 -1.02 3.60 1.84
N ALA A 112 -1.31 4.70 2.53
CA ALA A 112 -1.14 6.05 1.99
C ALA A 112 0.33 6.39 1.62
N ALA A 113 1.30 5.93 2.40
CA ALA A 113 2.72 6.14 2.08
C ALA A 113 3.14 5.31 0.86
N ILE A 114 2.60 4.09 0.73
CA ILE A 114 2.87 3.22 -0.42
C ILE A 114 2.20 3.80 -1.66
N ALA A 115 0.94 4.24 -1.58
CA ALA A 115 0.24 4.91 -2.67
C ALA A 115 0.97 6.18 -3.14
N ALA A 116 1.45 7.01 -2.20
CA ALA A 116 2.28 8.18 -2.52
C ALA A 116 3.60 7.80 -3.20
N SER A 117 4.22 6.69 -2.77
CA SER A 117 5.42 6.16 -3.42
C SER A 117 5.13 5.65 -4.84
N ILE A 118 4.00 4.98 -5.06
CA ILE A 118 3.54 4.57 -6.40
C ILE A 118 3.33 5.81 -7.28
N GLU A 119 2.61 6.83 -6.79
CA GLU A 119 2.41 8.08 -7.52
C GLU A 119 3.76 8.72 -7.91
N GLN A 120 4.72 8.78 -6.97
CA GLN A 120 6.04 9.32 -7.26
C GLN A 120 6.72 8.52 -8.38
N MET A 121 6.82 7.19 -8.26
CA MET A 121 7.46 6.34 -9.27
C MET A 121 6.81 6.47 -10.65
N LEU A 122 5.48 6.52 -10.71
CA LEU A 122 4.75 6.72 -11.96
C LEU A 122 5.02 8.10 -12.57
N THR A 123 5.11 9.14 -11.75
CA THR A 123 5.45 10.49 -12.24
C THR A 123 6.92 10.67 -12.60
N GLU A 124 7.81 9.76 -12.23
CA GLU A 124 9.23 9.82 -12.60
C GLU A 124 9.55 8.94 -13.81
N HIS A 125 8.91 7.77 -13.91
CA HIS A 125 9.25 6.74 -14.90
C HIS A 125 8.14 6.45 -15.92
N GLY A 126 6.93 6.97 -15.70
CA GLY A 126 5.76 6.68 -16.51
C GLY A 126 5.06 5.39 -16.05
N PRO A 127 4.26 4.73 -16.92
CA PRO A 127 3.53 3.52 -16.56
C PRO A 127 4.49 2.37 -16.27
N LEU A 128 4.34 1.73 -15.11
CA LEU A 128 5.24 0.69 -14.62
C LEU A 128 4.49 -0.61 -14.31
N THR A 129 5.17 -1.75 -14.39
CA THR A 129 4.65 -3.04 -13.88
C THR A 129 4.91 -3.19 -12.38
N VAL A 130 4.24 -4.16 -11.74
CA VAL A 130 4.48 -4.47 -10.32
C VAL A 130 5.92 -4.93 -10.07
N ASP A 131 6.49 -5.72 -10.99
CA ASP A 131 7.90 -6.13 -10.89
C ASP A 131 8.85 -4.93 -10.99
N GLU A 132 8.54 -3.96 -11.87
CA GLU A 132 9.31 -2.71 -11.97
C GLU A 132 9.19 -1.88 -10.68
N PHE A 133 8.03 -1.85 -10.01
CA PHE A 133 7.90 -1.22 -8.69
C PHE A 133 8.78 -1.89 -7.63
N VAL A 134 8.78 -3.22 -7.57
CA VAL A 134 9.63 -3.97 -6.62
C VAL A 134 11.11 -3.70 -6.87
N ASN A 135 11.54 -3.69 -8.14
CA ASN A 135 12.93 -3.42 -8.51
C ASN A 135 13.34 -1.97 -8.17
N LEU A 136 12.47 -0.99 -8.42
CA LEU A 136 12.76 0.41 -8.08
C LEU A 136 12.74 0.67 -6.58
N THR A 137 11.95 -0.11 -5.84
CA THR A 137 11.86 0.00 -4.38
C THR A 137 12.84 -0.88 -3.62
N GLU A 138 13.73 -1.64 -4.29
CA GLU A 138 14.71 -2.67 -3.80
C GLU A 138 15.35 -2.49 -2.40
N GLN A 139 15.27 -1.31 -1.78
CA GLN A 139 15.74 -1.01 -0.41
C GLN A 139 14.63 -0.97 0.66
N MET A 140 13.38 -0.86 0.25
CA MET A 140 12.18 -0.86 1.09
C MET A 140 11.58 -2.25 0.98
N GLY A 141 11.27 -2.93 2.10
CA GLY A 141 10.75 -4.30 2.07
C GLY A 141 9.33 -4.46 1.52
N ALA A 142 8.99 -3.71 0.48
CA ALA A 142 7.80 -3.86 -0.34
C ALA A 142 7.99 -5.03 -1.30
N ASP A 143 7.07 -5.98 -1.25
CA ASP A 143 7.02 -7.11 -2.18
C ASP A 143 5.88 -6.92 -3.21
N ALA A 144 5.85 -7.76 -4.23
CA ALA A 144 4.82 -7.70 -5.26
C ALA A 144 3.40 -7.83 -4.65
N GLN A 145 3.24 -8.63 -3.59
CA GLN A 145 1.97 -8.83 -2.90
C GLN A 145 1.46 -7.54 -2.24
N LEU A 146 2.36 -6.77 -1.61
CA LEU A 146 2.03 -5.48 -1.03
C LEU A 146 1.52 -4.50 -2.10
N PHE A 147 2.20 -4.42 -3.25
CA PHE A 147 1.76 -3.56 -4.35
C PHE A 147 0.44 -4.02 -4.94
N HIS A 148 0.23 -5.32 -5.18
CA HIS A 148 -1.05 -5.84 -5.65
C HIS A 148 -2.19 -5.51 -4.68
N ARG A 149 -1.97 -5.66 -3.36
CA ARG A 149 -2.95 -5.28 -2.34
C ARG A 149 -3.29 -3.79 -2.43
N VAL A 150 -2.29 -2.91 -2.43
CA VAL A 150 -2.51 -1.45 -2.48
C VAL A 150 -3.22 -1.06 -3.77
N LEU A 151 -2.81 -1.59 -4.91
CA LEU A 151 -3.47 -1.32 -6.20
C LEU A 151 -4.92 -1.83 -6.23
N SER A 152 -5.24 -2.93 -5.54
CA SER A 152 -6.60 -3.45 -5.44
C SER A 152 -7.51 -2.59 -4.55
N VAL A 153 -6.94 -1.88 -3.57
CA VAL A 153 -7.67 -0.96 -2.70
C VAL A 153 -7.85 0.40 -3.37
N HIS A 154 -6.83 0.90 -4.07
CA HIS A 154 -6.80 2.22 -4.71
C HIS A 154 -7.17 2.16 -6.21
N THR A 155 -8.25 1.44 -6.55
CA THR A 155 -8.73 1.28 -7.94
C THR A 155 -9.36 2.56 -8.52
N ASP A 156 -9.71 3.50 -7.65
CA ASP A 156 -10.18 4.85 -7.99
C ASP A 156 -9.01 5.79 -8.35
N GLU A 157 -7.79 5.48 -7.93
CA GLU A 157 -6.59 6.25 -8.22
C GLU A 157 -5.73 5.64 -9.34
N PHE A 158 -5.67 4.31 -9.41
CA PHE A 158 -4.80 3.57 -10.33
C PHE A 158 -5.56 2.54 -11.17
N THR A 159 -5.12 2.35 -12.41
CA THR A 159 -5.65 1.38 -13.36
C THR A 159 -4.54 0.60 -14.02
N ILE A 160 -4.84 -0.62 -14.43
CA ILE A 160 -3.99 -1.39 -15.35
C ILE A 160 -4.37 -0.97 -16.76
N THR A 161 -3.41 -0.38 -17.48
CA THR A 161 -3.64 0.28 -18.77
C THR A 161 -4.00 -0.70 -19.88
N ASP A 162 -3.38 -1.88 -19.85
CA ASP A 162 -3.63 -2.99 -20.76
C ASP A 162 -3.34 -4.29 -20.01
N GLU A 163 -4.32 -5.18 -19.95
CA GLU A 163 -4.23 -6.48 -19.28
C GLU A 163 -3.06 -7.32 -19.82
N ALA A 164 -2.67 -7.14 -21.09
CA ALA A 164 -1.54 -7.84 -21.68
C ALA A 164 -0.17 -7.28 -21.23
N SER A 165 -0.09 -5.97 -20.92
CA SER A 165 1.15 -5.31 -20.52
C SER A 165 1.35 -5.31 -19.00
N GLY A 166 0.27 -5.42 -18.22
CA GLY A 166 0.29 -5.33 -16.77
C GLY A 166 0.79 -3.98 -16.23
N ARG A 167 0.86 -2.93 -17.06
CA ARG A 167 1.37 -1.62 -16.68
C ARG A 167 0.31 -0.79 -15.97
N VAL A 168 0.67 -0.30 -14.80
CA VAL A 168 -0.15 0.55 -13.94
C VAL A 168 -0.01 2.02 -14.36
N TRP A 169 -1.13 2.73 -14.43
CA TRP A 169 -1.21 4.17 -14.63
C TRP A 169 -2.34 4.80 -13.82
N PHE A 170 -2.43 6.12 -13.78
CA PHE A 170 -3.51 6.82 -13.06
C PHE A 170 -4.88 6.60 -13.71
N TYR A 171 -5.91 6.43 -12.88
CA TYR A 171 -7.29 6.22 -13.32
C TYR A 171 -7.80 7.38 -14.15
N GLN A 172 -8.38 7.07 -15.32
CA GLN A 172 -8.92 8.03 -16.30
C GLN A 172 -7.94 9.15 -16.72
N GLN A 173 -6.63 8.92 -16.59
CA GLN A 173 -5.62 9.87 -17.03
C GLN A 173 -5.02 9.45 -18.38
N PRO A 174 -4.67 10.41 -19.23
CA PRO A 174 -3.96 10.13 -20.47
C PRO A 174 -2.56 9.58 -20.16
N LEU A 175 -2.08 8.69 -21.03
CA LEU A 175 -0.71 8.18 -20.93
C LEU A 175 0.31 9.30 -21.18
N PRO A 176 1.47 9.24 -20.51
CA PRO A 176 2.45 10.31 -20.61
C PRO A 176 3.14 10.30 -21.96
N ILE A 177 3.50 11.50 -22.43
CA ILE A 177 4.22 11.67 -23.69
C ILE A 177 5.73 11.76 -23.48
N ARG A 178 6.48 11.03 -24.31
CA ARG A 178 7.93 11.19 -24.45
C ARG A 178 8.22 12.13 -25.61
N ALA A 179 8.54 13.39 -25.30
CA ALA A 179 8.83 14.41 -26.31
C ALA A 179 9.79 15.48 -25.77
N GLU A 180 10.64 16.01 -26.65
CA GLU A 180 11.49 17.16 -26.38
C GLU A 180 10.83 18.42 -26.94
N PHE A 181 10.61 19.42 -26.08
CA PHE A 181 9.98 20.69 -26.43
C PHE A 181 10.99 21.83 -26.40
N GLN A 182 10.83 22.81 -27.30
CA GLN A 182 11.73 23.96 -27.33
C GLN A 182 11.48 24.90 -26.15
N THR A 183 10.28 24.91 -25.59
CA THR A 183 9.93 25.65 -24.37
C THR A 183 8.85 24.91 -23.58
N VAL A 184 8.75 25.19 -22.29
CA VAL A 184 7.68 24.65 -21.43
C VAL A 184 6.29 25.07 -21.94
N GLU A 185 6.16 26.27 -22.48
CA GLU A 185 4.91 26.79 -23.06
C GLU A 185 4.44 25.97 -24.27
N GLN A 186 5.37 25.57 -25.14
CA GLN A 186 5.03 24.70 -26.26
C GLN A 186 4.49 23.36 -25.76
N ALA A 187 5.09 22.79 -24.71
CA ALA A 187 4.62 21.55 -24.10
C ALA A 187 3.20 21.69 -23.51
N ILE A 188 2.96 22.79 -22.80
CA ILE A 188 1.65 23.09 -22.19
C ILE A 188 0.58 23.31 -23.27
N ASN A 189 0.88 24.10 -24.30
CA ASN A 189 -0.05 24.34 -25.41
C ASN A 189 -0.33 23.07 -26.21
N PHE A 190 0.68 22.21 -26.39
CA PHE A 190 0.51 20.88 -26.96
C PHE A 190 -0.44 20.02 -26.11
N ALA A 191 -0.26 20.00 -24.79
CA ALA A 191 -1.14 19.24 -23.89
C ALA A 191 -2.60 19.72 -23.95
N PHE A 192 -2.84 21.04 -23.93
CA PHE A 192 -4.19 21.61 -24.04
C PHE A 192 -4.85 21.36 -25.40
N SER A 193 -4.10 21.47 -26.48
CA SER A 193 -4.65 21.27 -27.84
C SER A 193 -4.97 19.81 -28.15
N THR A 194 -4.17 18.87 -27.64
CA THR A 194 -4.24 17.46 -28.05
C THR A 194 -5.07 16.62 -27.08
N VAL A 195 -4.96 16.89 -25.78
CA VAL A 195 -5.47 15.98 -24.73
C VAL A 195 -6.46 16.65 -23.79
N PHE A 196 -6.26 17.93 -23.46
CA PHE A 196 -7.07 18.65 -22.49
C PHE A 196 -7.82 19.85 -23.09
N PRO A 197 -8.75 19.65 -24.05
CA PRO A 197 -9.46 20.75 -24.69
C PRO A 197 -10.32 21.54 -23.69
N ASN A 198 -10.73 20.89 -22.59
CA ASN A 198 -11.58 21.48 -21.56
C ASN A 198 -10.81 22.11 -20.38
N GLY A 199 -9.51 22.32 -20.57
CA GLY A 199 -8.59 22.73 -19.52
C GLY A 199 -8.20 21.57 -18.60
N ALA A 200 -7.15 21.80 -17.82
CA ALA A 200 -6.52 20.81 -16.96
C ALA A 200 -5.96 21.47 -15.70
N SER A 201 -5.83 20.69 -14.66
CA SER A 201 -5.07 21.03 -13.47
C SER A 201 -3.57 20.91 -13.72
N VAL A 202 -2.78 21.54 -12.84
CA VAL A 202 -1.32 21.42 -12.87
C VAL A 202 -0.88 19.96 -12.73
N ASP A 203 -1.58 19.16 -11.92
CA ASP A 203 -1.21 17.77 -11.66
C ASP A 203 -1.56 16.85 -12.85
N GLU A 204 -2.68 17.10 -13.55
CA GLU A 204 -3.01 16.41 -14.82
C GLU A 204 -1.97 16.71 -15.90
N LEU A 205 -1.57 17.98 -16.05
CA LEU A 205 -0.51 18.37 -16.98
C LEU A 205 0.83 17.76 -16.60
N ARG A 206 1.18 17.74 -15.30
CA ARG A 206 2.40 17.12 -14.79
C ARG A 206 2.42 15.63 -15.12
N ARG A 207 1.31 14.91 -14.88
CA ARG A 207 1.21 13.48 -15.16
C ARG A 207 1.36 13.20 -16.66
N PHE A 208 0.72 14.00 -17.51
CA PHE A 208 0.83 13.84 -18.95
C PHE A 208 2.23 14.18 -19.51
N LEU A 209 2.88 15.21 -18.98
CA LEU A 209 4.19 15.69 -19.43
C LEU A 209 5.35 15.09 -18.63
N CYS A 210 5.12 14.08 -17.77
CA CYS A 210 6.15 13.61 -16.84
C CYS A 210 7.38 13.01 -17.52
N LEU A 211 7.23 12.53 -18.76
CA LEU A 211 8.32 12.01 -19.58
C LEU A 211 8.79 13.00 -20.66
N ALA A 212 8.27 14.23 -20.64
CA ALA A 212 8.64 15.29 -21.56
C ALA A 212 9.79 16.13 -20.99
N THR A 213 10.64 16.62 -21.90
CA THR A 213 11.84 17.38 -21.57
C THR A 213 11.88 18.70 -22.34
N HIS A 214 12.57 19.68 -21.78
CA HIS A 214 12.88 20.96 -22.41
C HIS A 214 14.36 21.30 -22.20
N SER A 215 15.09 21.46 -23.30
CA SER A 215 16.55 21.58 -23.30
C SER A 215 17.24 20.42 -22.56
N GLY A 216 16.67 19.21 -22.67
CA GLY A 216 17.14 18.02 -21.93
C GLY A 216 16.79 18.00 -20.44
N VAL A 217 16.06 18.99 -19.91
CA VAL A 217 15.62 19.04 -18.51
C VAL A 217 14.16 18.56 -18.40
N PRO A 218 13.81 17.67 -17.44
CA PRO A 218 12.44 17.23 -17.24
C PRO A 218 11.48 18.39 -16.94
N ILE A 219 10.29 18.35 -17.53
CA ILE A 219 9.24 19.34 -17.24
C ILE A 219 8.58 18.99 -15.91
N THR A 220 8.91 19.75 -14.87
CA THR A 220 8.39 19.52 -13.51
C THR A 220 7.10 20.29 -13.24
N ARG A 221 6.42 19.93 -12.15
CA ARG A 221 5.27 20.68 -11.60
C ARG A 221 5.59 22.16 -11.39
N LEU A 222 6.82 22.46 -10.96
CA LEU A 222 7.27 23.83 -10.71
C LEU A 222 7.37 24.61 -12.03
N CYS A 223 7.91 24.00 -13.09
CA CYS A 223 7.97 24.60 -14.42
C CYS A 223 6.58 25.02 -14.90
N ILE A 224 5.60 24.12 -14.79
CA ILE A 224 4.21 24.37 -15.22
C ILE A 224 3.59 25.51 -14.41
N THR A 225 3.72 25.45 -13.08
CA THR A 225 3.16 26.47 -12.18
C THR A 225 3.78 27.85 -12.46
N HIS A 226 5.09 27.89 -12.66
CA HIS A 226 5.81 29.13 -12.96
C HIS A 226 5.33 29.75 -14.27
N THR A 227 5.14 28.94 -15.32
CA THR A 227 4.62 29.43 -16.61
C THR A 227 3.23 30.05 -16.47
N PHE A 228 2.35 29.50 -15.65
CA PHE A 228 1.02 30.09 -15.40
C PHE A 228 1.09 31.42 -14.64
N VAL A 229 2.04 31.56 -13.72
CA VAL A 229 2.24 32.81 -12.97
C VAL A 229 2.89 33.90 -13.82
N GLU A 230 3.86 33.54 -14.66
CA GLU A 230 4.55 34.49 -15.54
C GLU A 230 3.70 34.98 -16.70
N LYS A 231 2.74 34.17 -17.15
CA LYS A 231 1.92 34.45 -18.33
C LYS A 231 0.42 34.39 -18.04
N PRO A 232 -0.10 35.26 -17.16
CA PRO A 232 -1.52 35.28 -16.81
C PRO A 232 -2.41 35.66 -18.01
N ASP A 233 -1.87 36.38 -18.98
CA ASP A 233 -2.60 36.77 -20.19
C ASP A 233 -2.79 35.60 -21.18
N GLN A 234 -1.96 34.55 -21.08
CA GLN A 234 -2.02 33.40 -21.97
C GLN A 234 -2.78 32.22 -21.37
N TYR A 235 -2.77 32.09 -20.03
CA TYR A 235 -3.40 30.98 -19.33
C TYR A 235 -4.33 31.52 -18.25
N LEU A 236 -5.62 31.27 -18.42
CA LEU A 236 -6.65 31.71 -17.50
C LEU A 236 -7.08 30.57 -16.58
N GLN A 237 -7.28 30.91 -15.31
CA GLN A 237 -7.88 30.00 -14.34
C GLN A 237 -9.40 30.00 -14.53
N ILE A 238 -9.91 28.94 -15.14
CA ILE A 238 -11.35 28.79 -15.44
C ILE A 238 -12.15 28.29 -14.23
N GLN A 239 -11.51 27.51 -13.36
CA GLN A 239 -12.07 27.02 -12.09
C GLN A 239 -10.93 26.89 -11.07
N ARG A 240 -11.26 26.72 -9.79
CA ARG A 240 -10.24 26.55 -8.73
C ARG A 240 -9.29 25.40 -9.09
N GLY A 241 -8.02 25.74 -9.37
CA GLY A 241 -6.97 24.78 -9.71
C GLY A 241 -6.99 24.27 -11.16
N LYS A 242 -7.90 24.75 -12.02
CA LYS A 242 -8.01 24.34 -13.43
C LYS A 242 -7.72 25.50 -14.37
N TYR A 243 -6.84 25.27 -15.34
CA TYR A 243 -6.34 26.28 -16.27
C TYR A 243 -6.70 25.91 -17.71
N ALA A 244 -6.84 26.94 -18.55
CA ALA A 244 -7.00 26.79 -20.00
C ALA A 244 -6.30 27.95 -20.73
N PRO A 245 -5.90 27.77 -22.00
CA PRO A 245 -5.41 28.88 -22.81
C PRO A 245 -6.47 29.99 -22.94
N ALA A 246 -6.07 31.25 -22.89
CA ALA A 246 -6.98 32.41 -22.96
C ALA A 246 -7.81 32.43 -24.26
N ASP A 247 -7.27 31.89 -25.34
CA ASP A 247 -7.94 31.81 -26.63
C ASP A 247 -8.98 30.67 -26.71
N SER A 248 -9.00 29.76 -25.72
CA SER A 248 -9.88 28.60 -25.67
C SER A 248 -11.36 29.00 -25.59
N PRO A 249 -12.28 28.26 -26.25
CA PRO A 249 -13.72 28.52 -26.17
C PRO A 249 -14.25 28.53 -24.72
N ILE A 250 -13.66 27.72 -23.83
CA ILE A 250 -14.07 27.63 -22.42
C ILE A 250 -13.63 28.84 -21.59
N ALA A 251 -12.52 29.47 -21.96
CA ALA A 251 -12.08 30.70 -21.32
C ALA A 251 -12.96 31.90 -21.71
N LYS A 252 -13.70 31.79 -22.83
CA LYS A 252 -14.62 32.81 -23.36
C LYS A 252 -16.06 32.64 -22.87
N GLU A 253 -16.39 31.53 -22.22
CA GLU A 253 -17.70 31.37 -21.59
C GLU A 253 -17.76 32.22 -20.30
N PRO A 254 -18.79 33.06 -20.13
CA PRO A 254 -18.96 33.80 -18.89
C PRO A 254 -19.16 32.81 -17.75
N PRO A 255 -18.55 33.05 -16.56
CA PRO A 255 -18.72 32.15 -15.43
C PRO A 255 -20.22 32.00 -15.13
N PRO A 256 -20.70 30.76 -14.88
CA PRO A 256 -22.10 30.57 -14.51
C PRO A 256 -22.41 31.44 -13.28
N PRO A 257 -23.58 32.11 -13.23
CA PRO A 257 -23.89 33.00 -12.13
C PRO A 257 -23.81 32.21 -10.81
N GLU A 258 -22.93 32.65 -9.91
CA GLU A 258 -22.81 32.03 -8.60
C GLU A 258 -24.18 32.02 -7.92
N PRO A 259 -24.67 30.85 -7.46
CA PRO A 259 -25.90 30.79 -6.69
C PRO A 259 -25.68 31.59 -5.40
N HIS A 260 -26.31 32.76 -5.35
CA HIS A 260 -26.34 33.63 -4.19
C HIS A 260 -26.77 32.84 -2.95
N GLY A 261 -26.03 33.08 -1.87
CA GLY A 261 -26.16 32.50 -0.54
C GLY A 261 -27.49 31.83 -0.19
N ARG A 262 -27.42 30.52 0.06
CA ARG A 262 -28.24 29.87 1.08
C ARG A 262 -27.33 29.21 2.08
N GLY A 263 -27.50 29.63 3.34
CA GLY A 263 -26.68 29.21 4.47
C GLY A 263 -26.51 27.70 4.53
N ARG A 264 -25.29 27.28 4.85
CA ARG A 264 -24.96 25.91 5.23
C ARG A 264 -25.78 25.54 6.46
N ARG A 265 -26.94 24.94 6.23
CA ARG A 265 -27.54 24.01 7.19
C ARG A 265 -26.66 22.77 7.13
N LEU A 266 -25.94 22.50 8.23
CA LEU A 266 -25.29 21.22 8.47
C LEU A 266 -26.38 20.15 8.43
N SER A 267 -26.56 19.49 7.29
CA SER A 267 -27.16 18.17 7.27
C SER A 267 -26.06 17.21 7.71
N MET A 268 -26.18 16.73 8.95
CA MET A 268 -25.46 15.54 9.41
C MET A 268 -25.65 14.44 8.37
N ILE A 269 -24.58 14.10 7.67
CA ILE A 269 -24.50 12.84 6.95
C ILE A 269 -24.39 11.79 8.04
N ALA A 270 -25.44 10.97 8.17
CA ALA A 270 -25.38 9.77 8.98
C ALA A 270 -24.27 8.89 8.38
N LEU A 271 -23.19 8.71 9.14
CA LEU A 271 -22.25 7.62 8.92
C LEU A 271 -23.02 6.36 9.31
N GLU A 272 -23.58 5.68 8.32
CA GLU A 272 -23.89 4.26 8.47
C GLU A 272 -22.54 3.55 8.56
N GLU A 273 -22.11 3.28 9.79
CA GLU A 273 -21.05 2.32 10.09
C GLU A 273 -21.55 0.95 9.63
N GLU A 274 -21.29 0.60 8.37
CA GLU A 274 -21.28 -0.80 7.98
C GLU A 274 -20.09 -1.45 8.69
N GLU A 275 -20.38 -2.17 9.78
CA GLU A 275 -19.50 -3.18 10.36
C GLU A 275 -19.15 -4.20 9.26
N LYS A 276 -18.10 -3.90 8.49
CA LYS A 276 -17.47 -4.90 7.62
C LYS A 276 -16.92 -5.98 8.52
N THR A 277 -17.58 -7.13 8.48
CA THR A 277 -17.11 -8.37 9.07
C THR A 277 -15.73 -8.67 8.50
N PHE A 278 -14.76 -8.92 9.38
CA PHE A 278 -13.38 -9.23 9.00
C PHE A 278 -13.36 -10.37 7.97
N ASN A 279 -12.93 -10.09 6.75
CA ASN A 279 -12.78 -11.07 5.69
C ASN A 279 -11.32 -11.59 5.69
N PRO A 280 -11.08 -12.83 6.11
CA PRO A 280 -9.73 -13.39 6.16
C PRO A 280 -9.09 -13.51 4.78
N ASP A 281 -9.86 -13.68 3.71
CA ASP A 281 -9.30 -13.83 2.36
C ASP A 281 -8.67 -12.52 1.85
N ASP A 282 -9.18 -11.37 2.30
CA ASP A 282 -8.60 -10.04 2.02
C ASP A 282 -7.34 -9.78 2.85
N PHE A 283 -7.22 -10.39 4.03
CA PHE A 283 -6.06 -10.27 4.91
C PHE A 283 -4.92 -11.24 4.54
N PHE A 284 -5.26 -12.46 4.08
CA PHE A 284 -4.32 -13.55 3.86
C PHE A 284 -3.92 -13.77 2.40
N GLY A 285 -4.50 -13.01 1.46
CA GLY A 285 -4.27 -13.16 0.03
C GLY A 285 -4.92 -14.44 -0.50
N GLY A 286 -6.05 -14.31 -1.19
CA GLY A 286 -6.70 -15.39 -1.92
C GLY A 286 -5.78 -15.93 -3.03
N GLY A 287 -4.92 -16.90 -2.70
CA GLY A 287 -3.90 -17.38 -3.64
C GLY A 287 -3.29 -18.74 -3.35
N PHE A 288 -3.85 -19.52 -2.42
CA PHE A 288 -3.44 -20.93 -2.26
C PHE A 288 -4.66 -21.83 -2.35
N SER A 289 -5.05 -22.16 -3.59
CA SER A 289 -5.83 -23.37 -3.83
C SER A 289 -4.90 -24.57 -3.67
N PHE A 290 -5.00 -25.28 -2.56
CA PHE A 290 -4.64 -26.70 -2.59
C PHE A 290 -5.79 -27.40 -3.28
N SER A 291 -5.56 -27.86 -4.51
CA SER A 291 -6.45 -28.84 -5.11
C SER A 291 -6.40 -30.08 -4.22
N ALA A 292 -7.56 -30.47 -3.70
CA ALA A 292 -7.70 -31.72 -2.99
C ALA A 292 -7.72 -32.86 -4.02
N GLU A 293 -6.60 -33.59 -4.10
CA GLU A 293 -6.60 -35.01 -4.44
C GLU A 293 -5.89 -35.78 -3.31
#